data_AF-A0A188QQY7-F1
#
_entry.id   AF-A0A188QQY7-F1
#
_cell.length_a   1.000
_cell.length_b   1.000
_cell.length_c   1.000
_cell.angle_alpha   90.00
_cell.angle_beta   90.00
_cell.angle_gamma   90.00
#
_symmetry.space_group_name_H-M   'P 1'
#
loop_
_entity.id
_entity.type
_entity.pdbx_description
1 polymer ?
#
loop_
_entity_poly.entity_id
_entity_poly.type
_entity_poly.pdbx_seq_one_letter_code
_entity_poly.pdbx_strand_id
1 'polypeptide(L)'
;IISQNHMKGQKAKEEKNNDSNGLPKGFCHAVQRSFIDYKNMILGTSVNIYEYIGKLQEDIKKIIEKGTPQQNGKTVGSGAENVNAWWKGIEGEMWGAVKSGIKTIKKQIINGTYTGNECGVSPQ
;
A
#
# COMPACT_ATOMS: atom_id res chain seq x y z
N ILE A 1 19.72 -42.07 6.55
CA ILE A 1 18.65 -41.57 5.65
C ILE A 1 17.58 -40.94 6.53
N ILE A 2 17.71 -39.66 6.89
CA ILE A 2 16.65 -38.91 7.57
C ILE A 2 16.14 -37.92 6.54
N SER A 3 15.38 -38.42 5.57
CA SER A 3 15.04 -37.66 4.38
C SER A 3 13.54 -37.71 4.15
N GLN A 4 12.97 -36.52 3.95
CA GLN A 4 11.67 -36.22 3.34
C GLN A 4 10.39 -36.18 4.20
N ASN A 5 10.30 -36.85 5.36
CA ASN A 5 9.01 -36.90 6.09
C ASN A 5 8.64 -35.62 6.88
N HIS A 6 9.61 -34.89 7.44
CA HIS A 6 9.32 -33.65 8.19
C HIS A 6 8.85 -32.49 7.27
N MET A 7 9.42 -32.43 6.06
CA MET A 7 9.11 -31.40 5.06
C MET A 7 7.70 -31.54 4.47
N LYS A 8 7.18 -32.77 4.36
CA LYS A 8 5.81 -33.03 3.87
C LYS A 8 4.73 -32.45 4.80
N GLY A 9 4.94 -32.51 6.11
CA GLY A 9 4.00 -31.98 7.10
C GLY A 9 3.97 -30.44 7.17
N GLN A 10 5.10 -29.78 6.91
CA GLN A 10 5.17 -28.31 6.80
C GLN A 10 4.53 -27.82 5.51
N LYS A 11 4.85 -28.42 4.35
CA LYS A 11 4.24 -28.09 3.05
C LYS A 11 2.72 -28.16 3.06
N ALA A 12 2.14 -29.23 3.64
CA ALA A 12 0.68 -29.38 3.72
C ALA A 12 0.00 -28.42 4.71
N LYS A 13 0.73 -27.91 5.72
CA LYS A 13 0.22 -26.88 6.65
C LYS A 13 0.31 -25.48 6.07
N GLU A 14 1.37 -25.17 5.32
CA GLU A 14 1.53 -23.89 4.63
C GLU A 14 0.53 -23.74 3.47
N GLU A 15 0.25 -24.81 2.71
CA GLU A 15 -0.80 -24.81 1.67
C GLU A 15 -2.21 -24.50 2.24
N LYS A 16 -2.49 -24.85 3.50
CA LYS A 16 -3.78 -24.52 4.16
C LYS A 16 -3.88 -23.08 4.64
N ASN A 17 -2.74 -22.40 4.81
CA ASN A 17 -2.67 -21.05 5.38
C ASN A 17 -2.39 -19.97 4.34
N ASN A 18 -2.19 -20.34 3.07
CA ASN A 18 -1.96 -19.43 1.96
C ASN A 18 -3.23 -19.31 1.08
N ASP A 19 -3.33 -18.21 0.35
CA ASP A 19 -4.36 -18.00 -0.66
C ASP A 19 -4.04 -18.73 -1.98
N SER A 20 -4.92 -18.59 -2.98
CA SER A 20 -4.76 -19.21 -4.30
C SER A 20 -3.50 -18.77 -5.05
N ASN A 21 -2.93 -17.61 -4.69
CA ASN A 21 -1.72 -17.07 -5.29
C ASN A 21 -0.46 -17.49 -4.53
N GLY A 22 -0.61 -18.17 -3.38
CA GLY A 22 0.47 -18.61 -2.51
C GLY A 22 0.90 -17.58 -1.46
N LEU A 23 0.17 -16.46 -1.32
CA LEU A 23 0.43 -15.46 -0.28
C LEU A 23 -0.23 -15.87 1.04
N PRO A 24 0.32 -15.46 2.20
CA PRO A 24 -0.33 -15.73 3.49
C PRO A 24 -1.77 -15.21 3.52
N LYS A 25 -2.70 -16.02 4.03
CA LYS A 25 -4.11 -15.64 4.13
C LYS A 25 -4.26 -14.32 4.88
N GLY A 26 -4.97 -13.37 4.28
CA GLY A 26 -5.20 -12.04 4.83
C GLY A 26 -4.12 -11.01 4.51
N PHE A 27 -3.01 -11.41 3.88
CA PHE A 27 -1.95 -10.49 3.47
C PHE A 27 -2.50 -9.35 2.60
N CYS A 28 -3.24 -9.66 1.52
CA CYS A 28 -3.77 -8.62 0.63
C CYS A 28 -4.76 -7.68 1.32
N HIS A 29 -5.61 -8.20 2.21
CA HIS A 29 -6.51 -7.34 2.99
C HIS A 29 -5.73 -6.40 3.92
N ALA A 30 -4.65 -6.87 4.53
CA ALA A 30 -3.79 -6.01 5.36
C ALA A 30 -3.11 -4.93 4.51
N VAL A 31 -2.55 -5.29 3.36
CA VAL A 31 -1.92 -4.35 2.41
C VAL A 31 -2.90 -3.27 1.94
N GLN A 32 -4.12 -3.65 1.54
CA GLN A 32 -5.14 -2.70 1.09
C GLN A 32 -5.55 -1.75 2.21
N ARG A 33 -5.77 -2.25 3.43
CA ARG A 33 -6.11 -1.41 4.60
C ARG A 33 -4.99 -0.43 4.92
N SER A 34 -3.74 -0.90 4.97
CA SER A 34 -2.60 -0.02 5.22
C SER A 34 -2.43 1.05 4.14
N PHE A 35 -2.67 0.71 2.86
CA PHE A 35 -2.65 1.70 1.78
C PHE A 35 -3.71 2.79 1.98
N ILE A 36 -4.92 2.42 2.42
CA ILE A 36 -5.99 3.35 2.78
C ILE A 36 -5.62 4.19 4.00
N ASP A 37 -4.95 3.62 4.99
CA ASP A 37 -4.47 4.36 6.16
C ASP A 37 -3.46 5.44 5.75
N TYR A 38 -2.49 5.12 4.89
CA TYR A 38 -1.55 6.10 4.36
C TYR A 38 -2.25 7.20 3.54
N LYS A 39 -3.20 6.82 2.69
CA LYS A 39 -4.03 7.77 1.94
C LYS A 39 -4.73 8.73 2.87
N ASN A 40 -5.45 8.22 3.87
CA ASN A 40 -6.22 9.05 4.79
C ASN A 40 -5.31 9.93 5.67
N MET A 41 -4.12 9.44 6.05
CA MET A 41 -3.13 10.22 6.79
C MET A 41 -2.62 11.41 5.95
N ILE A 42 -2.35 11.19 4.66
CA ILE A 42 -1.88 12.23 3.73
C ILE A 42 -2.99 13.25 3.44
N LEU A 43 -4.22 12.77 3.20
CA LEU A 43 -5.38 13.62 2.91
C LEU A 43 -5.91 14.36 4.14
N GLY A 44 -5.45 14.00 5.34
CA GLY A 44 -5.94 14.58 6.58
C GLY A 44 -7.34 14.12 6.98
N THR A 45 -7.79 12.99 6.44
CA THR A 45 -9.07 12.33 6.75
C THR A 45 -8.91 11.15 7.70
N SER A 46 -7.69 10.90 8.20
CA SER A 46 -7.43 9.84 9.17
C SER A 46 -8.20 10.10 10.47
N VAL A 47 -8.85 9.07 11.00
CA VAL A 47 -9.59 9.12 12.29
C VAL A 47 -8.64 9.18 13.50
N ASN A 48 -7.33 9.33 13.27
CA ASN A 48 -6.33 9.13 14.29
C ASN A 48 -6.11 10.40 15.13
N ILE A 49 -6.31 10.26 16.44
CA ILE A 49 -6.31 11.34 17.44
C ILE A 49 -4.92 11.72 17.97
N TYR A 50 -3.85 11.12 17.44
CA TYR A 50 -2.51 11.44 17.92
C TYR A 50 -2.07 12.84 17.48
N GLU A 51 -1.68 13.67 18.45
CA GLU A 51 -1.26 15.07 18.25
C GLU A 51 -0.14 15.22 17.20
N TYR A 52 0.77 14.24 17.10
CA TYR A 52 1.87 14.26 16.14
C TYR A 52 1.41 14.08 14.68
N ILE A 53 0.26 13.42 14.44
CA ILE A 53 -0.28 13.23 13.09
C ILE A 53 -0.84 14.55 12.56
N GLY A 54 -1.43 15.39 13.42
CA GLY A 54 -1.89 16.73 13.04
C GLY A 54 -0.75 17.60 12.50
N LYS A 55 0.41 17.59 13.17
CA LYS A 55 1.61 18.32 12.70
C LYS A 55 2.12 17.79 11.36
N LEU A 56 2.16 16.46 11.20
CA LEU A 56 2.55 15.81 9.95
C LEU A 56 1.63 16.23 8.78
N GLN A 57 0.32 16.27 9.00
CA GLN A 57 -0.65 16.69 8.00
C GLN A 57 -0.42 18.15 7.57
N GLU A 58 -0.19 19.06 8.52
CA GLU A 58 0.11 20.46 8.21
C GLU A 58 1.39 20.61 7.39
N ASP A 59 2.42 19.84 7.72
CA ASP A 59 3.70 19.89 7.00
C ASP A 59 3.58 19.31 5.59
N ILE A 60 2.85 18.20 5.41
CA ILE A 60 2.51 17.66 4.09
C ILE A 60 1.80 18.73 3.27
N LYS A 61 0.75 19.35 3.82
CA LYS A 61 0.00 20.42 3.15
C LYS A 61 0.91 21.56 2.69
N LYS A 62 1.79 22.06 3.57
CA LYS A 62 2.75 23.14 3.23
C LYS A 62 3.70 22.74 2.10
N ILE A 63 4.16 21.48 2.08
CA ILE A 63 5.05 20.97 1.02
C ILE A 63 4.30 20.91 -0.32
N ILE A 64 3.08 20.36 -0.32
CA ILE A 64 2.27 20.28 -1.54
C ILE A 64 1.96 21.67 -2.06
N GLU A 65 1.48 22.59 -1.21
CA GLU A 65 1.17 23.97 -1.60
C GLU A 65 2.37 24.71 -2.20
N LYS A 66 3.58 24.49 -1.69
CA LYS A 66 4.81 25.06 -2.27
C LYS A 66 5.21 24.41 -3.60
N GLY A 67 4.93 23.11 -3.76
CA GLY A 67 5.33 22.32 -4.93
C GLY A 67 4.35 22.37 -6.10
N THR A 68 3.05 22.58 -5.85
CA THR A 68 2.06 22.81 -6.90
C THR A 68 2.09 24.27 -7.35
N PRO A 69 2.40 24.58 -8.63
CA PRO A 69 2.39 25.95 -9.11
C PRO A 69 0.99 26.56 -8.93
N GLN A 70 0.92 27.76 -8.33
CA GLN A 70 -0.31 28.54 -8.26
C GLN A 70 -0.86 28.71 -9.69
N GLN A 71 -2.02 28.11 -9.97
CA GLN A 71 -2.64 28.27 -11.28
C GLN A 71 -3.06 29.73 -11.45
N ASN A 72 -2.34 30.45 -12.31
CA ASN A 72 -2.59 31.82 -12.74
C ASN A 72 -4.10 32.13 -12.87
N GLY A 73 -4.66 32.85 -11.89
CA GLY A 73 -5.97 33.49 -11.99
C GLY A 73 -7.22 32.62 -11.74
N LYS A 74 -7.09 31.33 -11.44
CA LYS A 74 -8.21 30.54 -10.88
C LYS A 74 -8.11 30.52 -9.37
N THR A 75 -9.24 30.69 -8.68
CA THR A 75 -9.34 30.45 -7.23
C THR A 75 -8.71 29.10 -6.94
N VAL A 76 -7.50 29.13 -6.39
CA VAL A 76 -6.79 27.93 -5.96
C VAL A 76 -7.70 27.27 -4.95
N GLY A 77 -8.09 26.03 -5.21
CA GLY A 77 -8.89 25.24 -4.30
C GLY A 77 -8.30 25.29 -2.89
N SER A 78 -9.14 25.15 -1.86
CA SER A 78 -8.63 25.12 -0.47
C SER A 78 -7.50 24.08 -0.36
N GLY A 79 -6.58 24.23 0.60
CA GLY A 79 -5.43 23.32 0.68
C GLY A 79 -5.78 21.82 0.70
N ALA A 80 -6.98 21.45 1.16
CA ALA A 80 -7.49 20.07 1.07
C ALA A 80 -7.78 19.62 -0.38
N GLU A 81 -8.26 20.51 -1.25
CA GLU A 81 -8.47 20.22 -2.67
C GLU A 81 -7.15 20.01 -3.42
N ASN A 82 -6.12 20.79 -3.09
CA ASN A 82 -4.78 20.63 -3.67
C ASN A 82 -4.13 19.31 -3.24
N VAL A 83 -4.22 18.94 -1.96
CA VAL A 83 -3.69 17.67 -1.45
C VAL A 83 -4.45 16.47 -2.06
N ASN A 84 -5.77 16.57 -2.22
CA ASN A 84 -6.58 15.56 -2.91
C ASN A 84 -6.16 15.39 -4.38
N ALA A 85 -5.99 16.50 -5.11
CA ALA A 85 -5.57 16.48 -6.51
C ALA A 85 -4.15 15.91 -6.66
N TRP A 86 -3.24 16.29 -5.77
CA TRP A 86 -1.89 15.75 -5.72
C TRP A 86 -1.88 14.25 -5.47
N TRP A 87 -2.62 13.75 -4.47
CA TRP A 87 -2.73 12.31 -4.20
C TRP A 87 -3.25 11.54 -5.41
N LYS A 88 -4.32 12.03 -6.06
CA LYS A 88 -4.86 11.41 -7.29
C LYS A 88 -3.82 11.33 -8.41
N GLY A 89 -2.90 12.29 -8.49
CA GLY A 89 -1.80 12.29 -9.45
C GLY A 89 -0.76 11.20 -9.20
N ILE A 90 -0.54 10.82 -7.93
CA ILE A 90 0.51 9.86 -7.53
C ILE A 90 -0.03 8.50 -7.07
N GLU A 91 -1.34 8.33 -6.90
CA GLU A 91 -1.97 7.12 -6.32
C GLU A 91 -1.56 5.84 -7.08
N GLY A 92 -1.45 5.91 -8.41
CA GLY A 92 -0.98 4.81 -9.24
C GLY A 92 0.50 4.45 -9.01
N GLU A 93 1.36 5.44 -8.80
CA GLU A 93 2.78 5.24 -8.48
C GLU A 93 2.96 4.65 -7.08
N MET A 94 2.19 5.14 -6.11
CA MET A 94 2.17 4.60 -4.75
C MET A 94 1.70 3.14 -4.74
N TRP A 95 0.67 2.79 -5.52
CA TRP A 95 0.31 1.38 -5.70
C TRP A 95 1.39 0.59 -6.45
N GLY A 96 2.10 1.22 -7.39
CA GLY A 96 3.30 0.67 -8.02
C GLY A 96 4.36 0.22 -7.01
N ALA A 97 4.53 0.96 -5.91
CA ALA A 97 5.43 0.58 -4.82
C ALA A 97 4.94 -0.69 -4.09
N VAL A 98 3.63 -0.81 -3.83
CA VAL A 98 3.03 -2.03 -3.27
C VAL A 98 3.30 -3.23 -4.18
N LYS A 99 3.01 -3.11 -5.48
CA LYS A 99 3.25 -4.18 -6.46
C LYS A 99 4.73 -4.57 -6.51
N SER A 100 5.63 -3.58 -6.40
CA SER A 100 7.08 -3.81 -6.37
C SER A 100 7.50 -4.56 -5.12
N GLY A 101 6.96 -4.19 -3.94
CA GLY A 101 7.19 -4.91 -2.68
C GLY A 101 6.76 -6.37 -2.76
N ILE A 102 5.58 -6.65 -3.33
CA ILE A 102 5.08 -8.02 -3.51
C ILE A 102 6.03 -8.85 -4.40
N LYS A 103 6.55 -8.29 -5.49
CA LYS A 103 7.53 -8.97 -6.36
C LYS A 103 8.81 -9.39 -5.63
N THR A 104 9.20 -8.69 -4.55
CA THR A 104 10.40 -9.04 -3.78
C THR A 104 10.21 -10.27 -2.88
N ILE A 105 8.96 -10.69 -2.64
CA ILE A 105 8.66 -11.84 -1.79
C ILE A 105 9.05 -13.12 -2.55
N LYS A 106 9.83 -13.98 -1.89
CA LYS A 106 10.17 -15.30 -2.43
C LYS A 106 9.01 -16.27 -2.21
N LYS A 107 8.54 -16.92 -3.28
CA LYS A 107 7.60 -18.03 -3.15
C LYS A 107 8.33 -19.21 -2.49
N GLN A 108 7.82 -19.66 -1.35
CA GLN A 108 8.44 -20.77 -0.61
C GLN A 108 8.08 -22.16 -1.18
N ILE A 109 6.91 -22.29 -1.82
CA ILE A 109 6.33 -23.59 -2.17
C ILE A 109 6.43 -23.91 -3.67
N ILE A 110 6.36 -22.90 -4.53
CA ILE A 110 6.35 -23.05 -5.99
C ILE A 110 7.51 -22.24 -6.54
N ASN A 111 8.39 -22.86 -7.35
CA ASN A 111 9.43 -22.13 -8.08
C ASN A 111 8.75 -21.07 -8.97
N GLY A 112 8.87 -19.80 -8.58
CA GLY A 112 8.28 -18.69 -9.30
C GLY A 112 8.38 -17.39 -8.52
N THR A 113 8.18 -16.28 -9.21
CA THR A 113 8.08 -14.95 -8.61
C THR A 113 6.61 -14.53 -8.53
N TYR A 114 6.29 -13.63 -7.62
CA TYR A 114 5.02 -12.91 -7.69
C TYR A 114 5.06 -11.91 -8.83
N THR A 115 3.91 -11.68 -9.46
CA THR A 115 3.70 -10.71 -10.52
C THR A 115 3.58 -9.28 -9.96
N GLY A 116 3.26 -9.15 -8.68
CA GLY A 116 2.93 -7.91 -8.00
C GLY A 116 1.43 -7.60 -8.02
N ASN A 117 0.64 -8.28 -8.85
CA ASN A 117 -0.79 -8.01 -9.01
C ASN A 117 -1.68 -8.89 -8.11
N GLU A 118 -1.08 -9.72 -7.26
CA GLU A 118 -1.80 -10.69 -6.43
C GLU A 118 -2.81 -10.04 -5.47
N CYS A 119 -2.57 -8.78 -5.08
CA CYS A 119 -3.49 -7.98 -4.26
C CYS A 119 -4.30 -6.96 -5.06
N GLY A 120 -4.30 -7.05 -6.40
CA GLY A 120 -5.01 -6.17 -7.32
C GLY A 120 -4.09 -5.34 -8.22
N VAL A 121 -4.56 -5.01 -9.42
CA VAL A 121 -3.84 -4.14 -10.38
C VAL A 121 -3.85 -2.67 -9.97
N SER A 122 -4.86 -2.28 -9.17
CA SER A 122 -5.10 -0.97 -8.56
C SER A 122 -5.50 -1.18 -7.09
N PRO A 123 -5.38 -0.13 -6.24
CA PRO A 123 -5.98 -0.19 -4.90
C PRO A 123 -7.50 -0.36 -5.03
N GLN A 124 -8.10 -1.04 -4.05
CA GLN A 124 -9.54 -1.24 -3.93
C GLN A 124 -10.17 -0.19 -3.02
#